data_AF-A0A9P1EWV5-F1
#
_entry.id   AF-A0A9P1EWV5-F1
#
_cell.length_a   1.000
_cell.length_b   1.000
_cell.length_c   1.000
_cell.angle_alpha   90.00
_cell.angle_beta   90.00
_cell.angle_gamma   90.00
#
_symmetry.space_group_name_H-M   'P 1'
#
loop_
_entity.id
_entity.type
_entity.pdbx_description
1 polymer ?
#
loop_
_entity_poly.entity_id
_entity_poly.type
_entity_poly.pdbx_seq_one_letter_code
_entity_poly.pdbx_strand_id
1 'polypeptide(L)'
;MEDKHGEEDESKKVKMHLKANDLLCVNGCGFYGTPQWQNRCSKCWRAHQNEVKRSQDFAKNRSLLSFDQFQERRKLTTESKSRGIKSLFKTSPIPEGGTSSPTSTSPSGTPTRRRDLSPDSQEARQQLSDFLVANLPTAMTQEIAKSVKNAVNKISDIRLTPDDMSELVMSYYQYLGDRIGAHAIFNSPDCKVKVEDVMDRVEKYISTCCYSVFFCASHEEEVADVSLQDRIRSLHWVTAGFLETKLVFKKQAVRDRIDEAISELIEINAKKSAFEKLECLTRSCKAIFEALRESDAPTSADEFLPTLIYILFRGNPPLIQSNVKFISRYAIPARLMSGEAAYFFTNLSCALQFAQNMNHESLQMEKTEFEAYTSGHLAPPLSVINSACNQAMYVLEGTIETIATVAEKAKSLAMSLTSTHTRADDDLAKMLVIIKETVNFYPTDTYRDMKDSIFAEEKETADMLVSLSRQSSDSGRGTLSSSADTQPPTPQPQLDTESPLVVALNNEQSVPLGSPPSSD
;
A
#
# COMPACT_ATOMS: atom_id res chain seq x y z
N MET A 1 -39.20 12.57 -90.27
CA MET A 1 -38.05 13.26 -90.87
C MET A 1 -36.82 12.53 -90.42
N GLU A 2 -36.13 11.95 -91.39
CA GLU A 2 -35.07 10.95 -91.27
C GLU A 2 -33.76 11.48 -90.67
N ASP A 3 -33.07 10.53 -90.04
CA ASP A 3 -31.62 10.30 -89.89
C ASP A 3 -30.60 11.44 -89.87
N LYS A 4 -29.79 11.42 -88.80
CA LYS A 4 -28.32 11.37 -88.90
C LYS A 4 -27.71 10.52 -87.76
N HIS A 5 -27.09 9.40 -88.16
CA HIS A 5 -25.90 8.79 -87.54
C HIS A 5 -24.81 9.87 -87.35
N GLY A 6 -23.88 9.84 -86.39
CA GLY A 6 -23.30 8.78 -85.60
C GLY A 6 -21.80 9.13 -85.52
N GLU A 7 -21.29 9.43 -84.33
CA GLU A 7 -19.84 9.55 -84.09
C GLU A 7 -19.57 9.07 -82.66
N GLU A 8 -18.75 8.02 -82.59
CA GLU A 8 -18.26 7.34 -81.41
C GLU A 8 -17.28 8.27 -80.66
N ASP A 9 -17.34 8.31 -79.32
CA ASP A 9 -16.13 8.61 -78.54
C ASP A 9 -16.09 7.75 -77.27
N GLU A 10 -15.02 6.96 -77.21
CA GLU A 10 -14.74 5.98 -76.19
C GLU A 10 -14.64 6.61 -74.80
N SER A 11 -15.27 5.94 -73.85
CA SER A 11 -15.19 6.23 -72.43
C SER A 11 -13.73 6.21 -71.94
N LYS A 12 -13.17 7.39 -71.67
CA LYS A 12 -11.94 7.60 -70.89
C LYS A 12 -12.07 6.99 -69.49
N LYS A 13 -11.75 5.69 -69.35
CA LYS A 13 -11.46 5.08 -68.05
C LYS A 13 -10.12 5.62 -67.54
N VAL A 14 -10.18 6.53 -66.56
CA VAL A 14 -9.02 6.97 -65.78
C VAL A 14 -8.42 5.77 -65.06
N LYS A 15 -7.29 5.25 -65.55
CA LYS A 15 -6.50 4.22 -64.87
C LYS A 15 -5.80 4.86 -63.66
N MET A 16 -6.39 4.73 -62.48
CA MET A 16 -5.71 5.04 -61.22
C MET A 16 -4.72 3.91 -60.90
N HIS A 17 -3.43 4.18 -61.08
CA HIS A 17 -2.36 3.31 -60.59
C HIS A 17 -2.23 3.50 -59.07
N LEU A 18 -3.00 2.74 -58.29
CA LEU A 18 -2.79 2.60 -56.84
C LEU A 18 -1.74 1.51 -56.62
N LYS A 19 -0.59 1.85 -56.02
CA LYS A 19 0.40 0.83 -55.65
C LYS A 19 -0.15 0.02 -54.47
N ALA A 20 0.13 -1.28 -54.41
CA ALA A 20 -0.38 -2.15 -53.35
C ALA A 20 -0.01 -1.66 -51.94
N ASN A 21 1.12 -0.97 -51.80
CA ASN A 21 1.57 -0.36 -50.54
C ASN A 21 0.72 0.84 -50.11
N ASP A 22 0.04 1.54 -51.03
CA ASP A 22 -0.80 2.71 -50.72
C ASP A 22 -2.14 2.30 -50.09
N LEU A 23 -2.49 1.01 -50.14
CA LEU A 23 -3.68 0.43 -49.53
C LEU A 23 -3.39 -0.18 -48.14
N LEU A 24 -2.12 -0.26 -47.74
CA LEU A 24 -1.74 -0.85 -46.46
C LEU A 24 -1.93 0.14 -45.33
N CYS A 25 -2.18 -0.41 -44.14
CA CYS A 25 -2.32 0.36 -42.93
C CYS A 25 -1.07 1.19 -42.69
N VAL A 26 -1.26 2.48 -42.39
CA VAL A 26 -0.17 3.44 -42.16
C VAL A 26 0.80 3.02 -41.05
N ASN A 27 0.36 2.16 -40.13
CA ASN A 27 1.18 1.59 -39.06
C ASN A 27 2.03 0.37 -39.49
N GLY A 28 2.06 0.02 -40.78
CA GLY A 28 2.90 -1.05 -41.31
C GLY A 28 2.54 -2.47 -40.83
N CYS A 29 1.34 -2.68 -40.29
CA CYS A 29 0.95 -3.94 -39.65
C CYS A 29 0.56 -5.08 -40.63
N GLY A 30 0.76 -4.88 -41.94
CA GLY A 30 0.45 -5.87 -42.99
C GLY A 30 -1.03 -6.02 -43.36
N PHE A 31 -1.93 -5.27 -42.72
CA PHE A 31 -3.37 -5.24 -43.04
C PHE A 31 -3.74 -4.01 -43.87
N TYR A 32 -4.80 -4.10 -44.66
CA TYR A 32 -5.29 -2.97 -45.46
C TYR A 32 -5.90 -1.87 -44.59
N GLY A 33 -5.56 -0.63 -44.89
CA GLY A 33 -6.15 0.57 -44.30
C GLY A 33 -7.24 1.13 -45.20
N THR A 34 -8.15 1.94 -44.63
CA THR A 34 -9.21 2.60 -45.40
C THR A 34 -9.17 4.10 -45.16
N PRO A 35 -9.41 4.96 -46.17
CA PRO A 35 -9.38 6.42 -45.98
C PRO A 35 -10.33 6.93 -44.88
N GLN A 36 -11.47 6.27 -44.65
CA GLN A 36 -12.40 6.60 -43.56
C GLN A 36 -11.77 6.42 -42.16
N TRP A 37 -10.76 5.57 -42.03
CA TRP A 37 -10.00 5.32 -40.80
C TRP A 37 -8.60 5.92 -40.87
N GLN A 38 -8.43 7.00 -41.63
CA GLN A 38 -7.14 7.67 -41.84
C GLN A 38 -6.05 6.69 -42.33
N ASN A 39 -6.43 5.79 -43.25
CA ASN A 39 -5.59 4.71 -43.76
C ASN A 39 -5.04 3.77 -42.67
N ARG A 40 -5.73 3.62 -41.54
CA ARG A 40 -5.44 2.59 -40.53
C ARG A 40 -6.33 1.35 -40.75
N CYS A 41 -5.83 0.16 -40.43
CA CYS A 41 -6.67 -1.04 -40.37
C CYS A 41 -7.63 -0.98 -39.17
N SER A 42 -8.65 -1.84 -39.14
CA SER A 42 -9.66 -1.87 -38.07
C SER A 42 -9.08 -2.01 -36.66
N LYS A 43 -8.01 -2.81 -36.48
CA LYS A 43 -7.33 -3.00 -35.20
C LYS A 43 -6.56 -1.75 -34.77
N CYS A 44 -5.76 -1.18 -35.67
CA CYS A 44 -5.01 0.05 -35.41
C CYS A 44 -5.92 1.28 -35.24
N TRP A 45 -7.08 1.29 -35.91
CA TRP A 45 -8.10 2.32 -35.74
C TRP A 45 -8.73 2.25 -34.35
N ARG A 46 -9.10 1.08 -33.85
CA ARG A 46 -9.60 0.91 -32.47
C ARG A 46 -8.56 1.33 -31.42
N ALA A 47 -7.29 0.93 -31.61
CA ALA A 47 -6.21 1.35 -30.72
C ALA A 47 -6.04 2.88 -30.74
N HIS A 48 -6.05 3.50 -31.92
CA HIS A 48 -6.00 4.95 -32.07
C HIS A 48 -7.20 5.66 -31.46
N GLN A 49 -8.42 5.14 -31.60
CA GLN A 49 -9.60 5.72 -30.97
C GLN A 49 -9.54 5.63 -29.45
N ASN A 50 -9.05 4.52 -28.89
CA ASN A 50 -8.85 4.40 -27.45
C ASN A 50 -7.78 5.38 -26.95
N GLU A 51 -6.69 5.56 -27.69
CA GLU A 51 -5.62 6.53 -27.38
C GLU A 51 -6.11 7.98 -27.43
N VAL A 52 -6.90 8.33 -28.46
CA VAL A 52 -7.50 9.66 -28.61
C VAL A 52 -8.53 9.91 -27.52
N LYS A 53 -9.37 8.92 -27.19
CA LYS A 53 -10.34 9.01 -26.09
C LYS A 53 -9.60 9.19 -24.76
N ARG A 54 -8.55 8.41 -24.51
CA ARG A 54 -7.68 8.56 -23.33
C ARG A 54 -7.06 9.96 -23.25
N SER A 55 -6.58 10.51 -24.38
CA SER A 55 -6.03 11.86 -24.45
C SER A 55 -7.08 12.97 -24.25
N GLN A 56 -8.32 12.76 -24.72
CA GLN A 56 -9.44 13.68 -24.50
C GLN A 56 -9.92 13.64 -23.05
N ASP A 57 -10.03 12.46 -22.47
CA ASP A 57 -10.35 12.26 -21.05
C ASP A 57 -9.24 12.86 -20.17
N PHE A 58 -7.98 12.75 -20.60
CA PHE A 58 -6.84 13.43 -19.99
C PHE A 58 -6.97 14.96 -20.02
N ALA A 59 -7.31 15.55 -21.17
CA ALA A 59 -7.52 17.00 -21.30
C ALA A 59 -8.72 17.51 -20.49
N LYS A 60 -9.82 16.74 -20.41
CA LYS A 60 -10.98 17.06 -19.58
C LYS A 60 -10.63 17.01 -18.09
N ASN A 61 -9.93 15.97 -17.65
CA ASN A 61 -9.51 15.85 -16.24
C ASN A 61 -8.51 16.95 -15.82
N ARG A 62 -7.62 17.37 -16.73
CA ARG A 62 -6.74 18.53 -16.53
C ARG A 62 -7.55 19.81 -16.24
N SER A 63 -8.69 20.01 -16.90
CA SER A 63 -9.57 21.16 -16.63
C SER A 63 -10.31 21.06 -15.29
N LEU A 64 -10.71 19.84 -14.89
CA LEU A 64 -11.43 19.57 -13.63
C LEU A 64 -10.55 19.68 -12.39
N LEU A 65 -9.22 19.53 -12.54
CA LEU A 65 -8.23 19.66 -11.48
C LEU A 65 -7.43 20.97 -11.58
N SER A 66 -7.73 21.82 -12.56
CA SER A 66 -7.07 23.11 -12.70
C SER A 66 -7.40 23.99 -11.50
N PHE A 67 -6.35 24.39 -10.79
CA PHE A 67 -6.44 25.22 -9.59
C PHE A 67 -7.02 26.62 -9.87
N ASP A 68 -6.92 27.11 -11.12
CA ASP A 68 -7.50 28.38 -11.53
C ASP A 68 -9.05 28.34 -11.53
N GLN A 69 -9.65 27.25 -12.05
CA GLN A 69 -11.11 27.06 -11.95
C GLN A 69 -11.55 26.82 -10.50
N PHE A 70 -10.68 26.26 -9.66
CA PHE A 70 -10.95 26.06 -8.23
C PHE A 70 -11.10 27.39 -7.48
N GLN A 71 -10.24 28.39 -7.73
CA GLN A 71 -10.40 29.73 -7.14
C GLN A 71 -11.60 30.48 -7.75
N GLU A 72 -11.80 30.36 -9.06
CA GLU A 72 -12.82 31.13 -9.79
C GLU A 72 -14.24 30.65 -9.48
N ARG A 73 -14.49 29.33 -9.41
CA ARG A 73 -15.78 28.76 -8.96
C ARG A 73 -16.09 29.16 -7.51
N ARG A 74 -15.08 29.25 -6.65
CA ARG A 74 -15.26 29.57 -5.22
C ARG A 74 -15.51 31.07 -4.97
N LYS A 75 -14.83 31.97 -5.69
CA LYS A 75 -15.14 33.41 -5.68
C LYS A 75 -16.59 33.68 -6.07
N LEU A 76 -17.11 32.96 -7.08
CA LEU A 76 -18.50 33.08 -7.53
C LEU A 76 -19.51 32.61 -6.47
N THR A 77 -19.22 31.53 -5.72
CA THR A 77 -20.09 31.05 -4.63
C THR A 77 -20.13 31.99 -3.43
N THR A 78 -19.03 32.70 -3.13
CA THR A 78 -19.00 33.71 -2.06
C THR A 78 -19.66 35.03 -2.46
N GLU A 79 -19.73 35.37 -3.75
CA GLU A 79 -20.18 36.70 -4.18
C GLU A 79 -21.58 36.80 -4.78
N SER A 80 -22.24 35.77 -5.34
CA SER A 80 -23.61 35.97 -5.87
C SER A 80 -24.37 34.69 -6.25
N LYS A 81 -25.53 34.47 -5.59
CA LYS A 81 -26.81 33.85 -6.09
C LYS A 81 -27.71 33.25 -4.98
N SER A 82 -27.61 33.71 -3.74
CA SER A 82 -28.40 33.21 -2.59
C SER A 82 -29.92 33.49 -2.61
N ARG A 83 -30.50 34.05 -3.68
CA ARG A 83 -31.92 34.42 -3.74
C ARG A 83 -32.86 33.31 -4.24
N GLY A 84 -32.40 32.33 -5.02
CA GLY A 84 -33.27 31.31 -5.64
C GLY A 84 -33.58 30.08 -4.78
N ILE A 85 -32.69 29.71 -3.85
CA ILE A 85 -32.73 28.41 -3.14
C ILE A 85 -33.32 28.52 -1.72
N LYS A 86 -33.44 29.74 -1.17
CA LYS A 86 -34.07 29.97 0.15
C LYS A 86 -35.54 29.52 0.20
N SER A 87 -36.23 29.52 -0.94
CA SER A 87 -37.60 28.99 -1.08
C SER A 87 -37.64 27.46 -1.07
N LEU A 88 -36.54 26.80 -1.45
CA LEU A 88 -36.45 25.35 -1.54
C LEU A 88 -36.24 24.67 -0.17
N PHE A 89 -35.68 25.38 0.81
CA PHE A 89 -35.41 24.82 2.15
C PHE A 89 -36.22 25.46 3.29
N LYS A 90 -37.04 26.49 3.01
CA LYS A 90 -38.00 27.01 3.99
C LYS A 90 -39.16 26.03 4.19
N THR A 91 -39.27 25.45 5.38
CA THR A 91 -40.51 24.85 5.87
C THR A 91 -41.57 25.95 6.01
N SER A 92 -42.70 25.81 5.31
CA SER A 92 -43.86 26.70 5.47
C SER A 92 -44.43 26.59 6.89
N PRO A 93 -44.90 27.68 7.52
CA PRO A 93 -45.68 27.60 8.75
C PRO A 93 -47.04 26.98 8.46
N ILE A 94 -47.51 26.15 9.38
CA ILE A 94 -48.85 25.55 9.38
C ILE A 94 -49.88 26.68 9.63
N PRO A 95 -50.91 26.87 8.79
CA PRO A 95 -52.10 27.61 9.19
C PRO A 95 -53.11 26.66 9.82
N GLU A 96 -53.51 26.96 11.05
CA GLU A 96 -54.74 26.44 11.66
C GLU A 96 -55.97 26.97 10.92
N GLY A 97 -56.96 26.10 10.72
CA GLY A 97 -58.38 26.49 10.59
C GLY A 97 -58.98 26.48 9.18
N GLY A 98 -59.98 25.60 9.00
CA GLY A 98 -61.20 25.96 8.25
C GLY A 98 -61.44 25.31 6.88
N THR A 99 -62.24 24.23 6.91
CA THR A 99 -63.34 23.90 5.96
C THR A 99 -63.07 23.59 4.46
N SER A 100 -63.32 22.31 4.11
CA SER A 100 -63.99 21.75 2.90
C SER A 100 -63.51 22.19 1.51
N SER A 101 -62.96 21.32 0.64
CA SER A 101 -63.61 20.23 -0.16
C SER A 101 -62.57 19.69 -1.20
N PRO A 102 -62.86 18.76 -2.13
CA PRO A 102 -63.64 17.53 -2.09
C PRO A 102 -62.79 16.26 -2.36
N THR A 103 -63.42 15.13 -2.11
CA THR A 103 -63.01 13.75 -2.33
C THR A 103 -62.42 13.46 -3.73
N SER A 104 -61.21 12.91 -3.79
CA SER A 104 -60.80 11.99 -4.86
C SER A 104 -60.26 10.71 -4.23
N THR A 105 -61.07 9.67 -4.34
CA THR A 105 -60.72 8.28 -4.01
C THR A 105 -59.76 7.75 -5.07
N SER A 106 -58.51 7.51 -4.68
CA SER A 106 -57.58 6.63 -5.40
C SER A 106 -57.32 5.39 -4.52
N PRO A 107 -57.21 4.18 -5.12
CA PRO A 107 -57.20 2.95 -4.35
C PRO A 107 -55.89 2.72 -3.61
N SER A 108 -56.04 2.03 -2.49
CA SER A 108 -55.04 1.59 -1.54
C SER A 108 -53.88 0.80 -2.15
N GLY A 109 -52.68 1.05 -1.62
CA GLY A 109 -51.74 -0.04 -1.33
C GLY A 109 -50.59 -0.29 -2.31
N THR A 110 -49.69 0.67 -2.52
CA THR A 110 -48.27 0.31 -2.75
C THR A 110 -47.52 0.49 -1.42
N PRO A 111 -46.80 -0.52 -0.91
CA PRO A 111 -45.97 -0.32 0.26
C PRO A 111 -44.87 0.64 -0.17
N THR A 112 -44.93 1.88 0.34
CA THR A 112 -43.79 2.77 0.33
C THR A 112 -42.72 2.07 1.17
N ARG A 113 -41.81 1.34 0.52
CA ARG A 113 -40.55 0.92 1.15
C ARG A 113 -39.87 2.19 1.60
N ARG A 114 -40.07 2.59 2.86
CA ARG A 114 -39.17 3.54 3.49
C ARG A 114 -37.81 2.87 3.41
N ARG A 115 -36.87 3.48 2.68
CA ARG A 115 -35.48 3.07 2.76
C ARG A 115 -35.06 3.33 4.20
N ASP A 116 -34.89 2.26 4.95
CA ASP A 116 -34.24 2.35 6.25
C ASP A 116 -32.83 2.88 6.03
N LEU A 117 -32.40 3.80 6.91
CA LEU A 117 -31.08 4.41 6.86
C LEU A 117 -30.00 3.33 7.00
N SER A 118 -28.88 3.48 6.31
CA SER A 118 -27.73 2.58 6.48
C SER A 118 -27.23 2.60 7.94
N PRO A 119 -26.58 1.54 8.44
CA PRO A 119 -26.04 1.52 9.81
C PRO A 119 -25.19 2.75 10.13
N ASP A 120 -24.27 3.12 9.24
CA ASP A 120 -23.42 4.31 9.37
C ASP A 120 -24.22 5.61 9.39
N SER A 121 -25.31 5.69 8.61
CA SER A 121 -26.21 6.85 8.63
C SER A 121 -27.01 6.93 9.93
N GLN A 122 -27.36 5.80 10.53
CA GLN A 122 -28.01 5.75 11.85
C GLN A 122 -27.04 6.17 12.95
N GLU A 123 -25.80 5.70 12.90
CA GLU A 123 -24.75 6.09 13.84
C GLU A 123 -24.45 7.60 13.73
N ALA A 124 -24.26 8.11 12.51
CA ALA A 124 -24.05 9.55 12.28
C ALA A 124 -25.23 10.40 12.78
N ARG A 125 -26.46 9.90 12.64
CA ARG A 125 -27.65 10.56 13.20
C ARG A 125 -27.62 10.60 14.72
N GLN A 126 -27.24 9.49 15.35
CA GLN A 126 -27.14 9.37 16.79
C GLN A 126 -26.07 10.33 17.34
N GLN A 127 -24.87 10.32 16.75
CA GLN A 127 -23.78 11.23 17.11
C GLN A 127 -24.19 12.71 16.98
N LEU A 128 -24.90 13.08 15.91
CA LEU A 128 -25.44 14.43 15.76
C LEU A 128 -26.46 14.75 16.86
N SER A 129 -27.42 13.85 17.11
CA SER A 129 -28.46 14.06 18.12
C SER A 129 -27.86 14.22 19.52
N ASP A 130 -26.93 13.36 19.90
CA ASP A 130 -26.28 13.38 21.21
C ASP A 130 -25.47 14.66 21.40
N PHE A 131 -24.74 15.09 20.37
CA PHE A 131 -24.02 16.37 20.39
C PHE A 131 -24.95 17.57 20.54
N LEU A 132 -26.05 17.62 19.79
CA LEU A 132 -27.01 18.73 19.87
C LEU A 132 -27.72 18.76 21.24
N VAL A 133 -28.14 17.62 21.77
CA VAL A 133 -28.79 17.53 23.10
C VAL A 133 -27.83 17.92 24.23
N ALA A 134 -26.55 17.54 24.13
CA ALA A 134 -25.57 17.87 25.16
C ALA A 134 -25.21 19.36 25.22
N ASN A 135 -25.34 20.08 24.11
CA ASN A 135 -24.80 21.44 23.98
C ASN A 135 -25.84 22.53 23.70
N LEU A 136 -27.06 22.19 23.25
CA LEU A 136 -28.07 23.15 22.82
C LEU A 136 -29.43 22.90 23.48
N PRO A 137 -30.24 23.96 23.68
CA PRO A 137 -31.61 23.81 24.17
C PRO A 137 -32.48 22.96 23.25
N THR A 138 -33.42 22.22 23.84
CA THR A 138 -34.31 21.27 23.14
C THR A 138 -35.00 21.86 21.91
N ALA A 139 -35.45 23.12 21.97
CA ALA A 139 -36.11 23.78 20.86
C ALA A 139 -35.20 23.95 19.64
N MET A 140 -33.95 24.37 19.86
CA MET A 140 -32.95 24.55 18.80
C MET A 140 -32.50 23.19 18.24
N THR A 141 -32.28 22.21 19.12
CA THR A 141 -31.95 20.84 18.71
C THR A 141 -33.00 20.25 17.78
N GLN A 142 -34.28 20.40 18.11
CA GLN A 142 -35.37 19.93 17.24
C GLN A 142 -35.43 20.68 15.91
N GLU A 143 -35.18 21.99 15.90
CA GLU A 143 -35.18 22.78 14.67
C GLU A 143 -34.03 22.39 13.73
N ILE A 144 -32.81 22.26 14.27
CA ILE A 144 -31.63 21.84 13.50
C ILE A 144 -31.84 20.43 12.98
N ALA A 145 -32.20 19.47 13.85
CA ALA A 145 -32.43 18.08 13.45
C ALA A 145 -33.52 17.95 12.37
N LYS A 146 -34.61 18.70 12.48
CA LYS A 146 -35.69 18.71 11.46
C LYS A 146 -35.21 19.31 10.14
N SER A 147 -34.50 20.44 10.18
CA SER A 147 -33.95 21.09 8.99
C SER A 147 -32.99 20.16 8.25
N VAL A 148 -32.05 19.56 8.98
CA VAL A 148 -31.00 18.69 8.42
C VAL A 148 -31.61 17.41 7.87
N LYS A 149 -32.59 16.80 8.55
CA LYS A 149 -33.33 15.65 8.04
C LYS A 149 -34.06 15.97 6.72
N ASN A 150 -34.71 17.13 6.64
CA ASN A 150 -35.39 17.55 5.42
C ASN A 150 -34.40 17.79 4.27
N ALA A 151 -33.23 18.36 4.56
CA ALA A 151 -32.17 18.54 3.58
C ALA A 151 -31.66 17.20 3.03
N VAL A 152 -31.37 16.22 3.91
CA VAL A 152 -30.93 14.87 3.50
C VAL A 152 -31.94 14.19 2.58
N ASN A 153 -33.23 14.20 2.94
CA ASN A 153 -34.28 13.61 2.10
C ASN A 153 -34.31 14.28 0.72
N LYS A 154 -34.28 15.62 0.70
CA LYS A 154 -34.33 16.39 -0.54
C LYS A 154 -33.12 16.14 -1.44
N ILE A 155 -31.92 16.10 -0.86
CA ILE A 155 -30.67 15.81 -1.58
C ILE A 155 -30.68 14.39 -2.15
N SER A 156 -31.23 13.43 -1.40
CA SER A 156 -31.28 12.03 -1.82
C SER A 156 -32.28 11.78 -2.95
N ASP A 157 -33.37 12.55 -3.00
CA ASP A 157 -34.44 12.38 -4.00
C ASP A 157 -34.15 13.17 -5.30
N ILE A 158 -33.44 14.29 -5.20
CA ILE A 158 -33.12 15.15 -6.32
C ILE A 158 -31.97 14.59 -7.15
N ARG A 159 -32.16 14.49 -8.47
CA ARG A 159 -31.09 14.19 -9.43
C ARG A 159 -30.62 15.47 -10.10
N LEU A 160 -29.39 15.86 -9.81
CA LEU A 160 -28.71 17.02 -10.39
C LEU A 160 -27.36 16.60 -10.97
N THR A 161 -26.75 17.49 -11.73
CA THR A 161 -25.34 17.33 -12.07
C THR A 161 -24.48 17.46 -10.80
N PRO A 162 -23.26 16.87 -10.76
CA PRO A 162 -22.40 16.97 -9.59
C PRO A 162 -22.09 18.41 -9.17
N ASP A 163 -21.99 19.31 -10.14
CA ASP A 163 -21.70 20.72 -9.90
C ASP A 163 -22.93 21.44 -9.29
N ASP A 164 -24.12 21.27 -9.87
CA ASP A 164 -25.37 21.82 -9.32
C ASP A 164 -25.69 21.26 -7.92
N MET A 165 -25.38 19.97 -7.69
CA MET A 165 -25.54 19.35 -6.38
C MET A 165 -24.60 19.99 -5.35
N SER A 166 -23.36 20.27 -5.74
CA SER A 166 -22.42 20.97 -4.86
C SER A 166 -22.91 22.36 -4.49
N GLU A 167 -23.43 23.13 -5.45
CA GLU A 167 -24.01 24.46 -5.20
C GLU A 167 -25.21 24.38 -4.26
N LEU A 168 -26.09 23.40 -4.44
CA LEU A 168 -27.22 23.15 -3.57
C LEU A 168 -26.77 22.91 -2.12
N VAL A 169 -25.81 22.00 -1.91
CA VAL A 169 -25.30 21.64 -0.58
C VAL A 169 -24.57 22.82 0.07
N MET A 170 -23.71 23.52 -0.66
CA MET A 170 -23.00 24.71 -0.17
C MET A 170 -23.97 25.82 0.22
N SER A 171 -24.99 26.07 -0.59
CA SER A 171 -26.03 27.06 -0.27
C SER A 171 -26.81 26.71 0.99
N TYR A 172 -27.03 25.41 1.24
CA TYR A 172 -27.66 24.93 2.47
C TYR A 172 -26.75 25.11 3.69
N TYR A 173 -25.46 24.82 3.58
CA TYR A 173 -24.50 25.06 4.65
C TYR A 173 -24.43 26.54 5.03
N GLN A 174 -24.36 27.43 4.04
CA GLN A 174 -24.40 28.87 4.31
C GLN A 174 -25.70 29.30 4.97
N TYR A 175 -26.85 28.85 4.44
CA TYR A 175 -28.17 29.14 5.01
C TYR A 175 -28.29 28.69 6.47
N LEU A 176 -27.86 27.46 6.78
CA LEU A 176 -27.96 26.92 8.13
C LEU A 176 -26.96 27.63 9.07
N GLY A 177 -25.73 27.86 8.62
CA GLY A 177 -24.71 28.58 9.37
C GLY A 177 -25.15 30.00 9.75
N ASP A 178 -25.67 30.77 8.79
CA ASP A 178 -26.19 32.13 9.05
C ASP A 178 -27.35 32.11 10.05
N ARG A 179 -28.25 31.13 9.93
CA ARG A 179 -29.42 31.00 10.80
C ARG A 179 -29.02 30.63 12.24
N ILE A 180 -28.04 29.74 12.40
CA ILE A 180 -27.50 29.36 13.70
C ILE A 180 -26.72 30.52 14.31
N GLY A 181 -25.87 31.20 13.53
CA GLY A 181 -25.09 32.35 14.00
C GLY A 181 -25.92 33.59 14.36
N ALA A 182 -27.10 33.75 13.75
CA ALA A 182 -28.03 34.83 14.11
C ALA A 182 -28.73 34.61 15.47
N HIS A 183 -28.67 33.40 16.04
CA HIS A 183 -29.32 33.11 17.31
C HIS A 183 -28.52 33.65 18.50
N ALA A 184 -29.21 34.34 19.42
CA ALA A 184 -28.61 34.95 20.61
C ALA A 184 -27.85 33.96 21.52
N ILE A 185 -28.17 32.65 21.44
CA ILE A 185 -27.53 31.60 22.25
C ILE A 185 -26.03 31.50 21.95
N PHE A 186 -25.62 31.62 20.68
CA PHE A 186 -24.22 31.52 20.27
C PHE A 186 -23.39 32.78 20.60
N ASN A 187 -24.06 33.88 20.93
CA ASN A 187 -23.43 35.12 21.38
C ASN A 187 -23.39 35.21 22.92
N SER A 188 -23.95 34.22 23.64
CA SER A 188 -23.93 34.18 25.09
C SER A 188 -22.61 33.60 25.62
N PRO A 189 -22.00 34.19 26.67
CA PRO A 189 -20.78 33.67 27.28
C PRO A 189 -20.93 32.26 27.90
N ASP A 190 -22.16 31.81 28.14
CA ASP A 190 -22.45 30.46 28.67
C ASP A 190 -22.39 29.37 27.59
N CYS A 191 -22.37 29.73 26.30
CA CYS A 191 -22.32 28.78 25.19
C CYS A 191 -20.87 28.36 24.92
N LYS A 192 -20.54 27.11 25.29
CA LYS A 192 -19.19 26.55 25.06
C LYS A 192 -18.94 26.11 23.61
N VAL A 193 -19.99 26.05 22.78
CA VAL A 193 -19.94 25.50 21.43
C VAL A 193 -20.05 26.62 20.41
N LYS A 194 -19.17 26.60 19.42
CA LYS A 194 -19.18 27.58 18.33
C LYS A 194 -20.07 27.10 17.19
N VAL A 195 -20.44 28.02 16.31
CA VAL A 195 -21.27 27.70 15.13
C VAL A 195 -20.54 26.70 14.23
N GLU A 196 -19.22 26.81 14.13
CA GLU A 196 -18.37 25.93 13.33
C GLU A 196 -18.48 24.47 13.81
N ASP A 197 -18.42 24.23 15.12
CA ASP A 197 -18.53 22.88 15.69
C ASP A 197 -19.87 22.21 15.38
N VAL A 198 -20.96 22.98 15.35
CA VAL A 198 -22.29 22.47 14.96
C VAL A 198 -22.32 22.14 13.48
N MET A 199 -21.80 23.05 12.64
CA MET A 199 -21.76 22.86 11.20
C MET A 199 -20.91 21.65 10.81
N ASP A 200 -19.86 21.34 11.56
CA ASP A 200 -19.02 20.17 11.37
C ASP A 200 -19.78 18.85 11.57
N ARG A 201 -20.61 18.78 12.61
CA ARG A 201 -21.48 17.63 12.84
C ARG A 201 -22.56 17.51 11.77
N VAL A 202 -23.07 18.64 11.29
CA VAL A 202 -24.05 18.66 10.20
C VAL A 202 -23.43 18.19 8.88
N GLU A 203 -22.23 18.66 8.53
CA GLU A 203 -21.49 18.21 7.34
C GLU A 203 -21.29 16.70 7.41
N LYS A 204 -20.75 16.20 8.54
CA LYS A 204 -20.51 14.77 8.73
C LYS A 204 -21.78 13.95 8.51
N TYR A 205 -22.90 14.38 9.09
CA TYR A 205 -24.18 13.68 8.95
C TYR A 205 -24.71 13.70 7.51
N ILE A 206 -24.72 14.86 6.85
CA ILE A 206 -25.22 14.99 5.47
C ILE A 206 -24.33 14.20 4.51
N SER A 207 -23.00 14.36 4.60
CA SER A 207 -22.05 13.63 3.77
C SER A 207 -22.16 12.12 3.94
N THR A 208 -22.37 11.62 5.16
CA THR A 208 -22.51 10.19 5.42
C THR A 208 -23.82 9.63 4.86
N CYS A 209 -24.94 10.36 5.01
CA CYS A 209 -26.24 9.91 4.50
C CYS A 209 -26.32 9.95 2.96
N CYS A 210 -25.73 10.98 2.36
CA CYS A 210 -25.79 11.22 0.92
C CYS A 210 -24.52 10.75 0.19
N TYR A 211 -23.65 9.96 0.84
CA TYR A 211 -22.35 9.58 0.27
C TYR A 211 -22.47 8.89 -1.09
N SER A 212 -23.47 8.02 -1.27
CA SER A 212 -23.74 7.33 -2.53
C SER A 212 -24.17 8.26 -3.68
N VAL A 213 -24.64 9.47 -3.37
CA VAL A 213 -25.01 10.49 -4.35
C VAL A 213 -23.83 11.43 -4.61
N PHE A 214 -23.01 11.67 -3.59
CA PHE A 214 -21.92 12.64 -3.63
C PHE A 214 -20.62 12.08 -4.21
N PHE A 215 -20.29 10.83 -3.92
CA PHE A 215 -19.00 10.24 -4.24
C PHE A 215 -19.07 9.47 -5.56
N CYS A 216 -18.07 9.68 -6.44
CA CYS A 216 -17.97 9.05 -7.76
C CYS A 216 -19.31 9.13 -8.54
N ALA A 217 -19.85 10.33 -8.65
CA ALA A 217 -21.23 10.56 -9.08
C ALA A 217 -21.45 10.29 -10.58
N SER A 218 -20.38 10.20 -11.38
CA SER A 218 -20.43 9.89 -12.80
C SER A 218 -19.44 8.79 -13.19
N HIS A 219 -19.76 8.06 -14.26
CA HIS A 219 -18.86 7.06 -14.83
C HIS A 219 -17.55 7.67 -15.34
N GLU A 220 -17.56 8.95 -15.73
CA GLU A 220 -16.35 9.66 -16.16
C GLU A 220 -15.36 9.84 -15.00
N GLU A 221 -15.85 10.03 -13.77
CA GLU A 221 -15.00 10.11 -12.58
C GLU A 221 -14.36 8.77 -12.23
N GLU A 222 -15.12 7.68 -12.34
CA GLU A 222 -14.61 6.31 -12.17
C GLU A 222 -13.48 5.99 -13.17
N VAL A 223 -13.70 6.29 -14.45
CA VAL A 223 -12.70 6.09 -15.50
C VAL A 223 -11.46 6.95 -15.26
N ALA A 224 -11.63 8.18 -14.78
CA ALA A 224 -10.52 9.08 -14.44
C ALA A 224 -9.67 8.52 -13.28
N ASP A 225 -10.31 7.95 -12.26
CA ASP A 225 -9.62 7.31 -11.13
C ASP A 225 -8.80 6.10 -11.58
N VAL A 226 -9.38 5.20 -12.38
CA VAL A 226 -8.67 4.03 -12.91
C VAL A 226 -7.49 4.46 -13.78
N SER A 227 -7.71 5.42 -14.68
CA SER A 227 -6.66 5.96 -15.55
C SER A 227 -5.50 6.56 -14.74
N LEU A 228 -5.79 7.30 -13.67
CA LEU A 228 -4.75 7.82 -12.79
C LEU A 228 -4.04 6.72 -12.01
N GLN A 229 -4.78 5.74 -11.50
CA GLN A 229 -4.20 4.64 -10.74
C GLN A 229 -3.21 3.84 -11.61
N ASP A 230 -3.56 3.56 -12.86
CA ASP A 230 -2.69 2.92 -13.84
C ASP A 230 -1.49 3.81 -14.18
N ARG A 231 -1.72 5.12 -14.32
CA ARG A 231 -0.63 6.07 -14.53
C ARG A 231 0.38 6.05 -13.38
N ILE A 232 -0.07 6.17 -12.14
CA ILE A 232 0.79 6.13 -10.95
C ILE A 232 1.54 4.79 -10.90
N ARG A 233 0.86 3.67 -11.18
CA ARG A 233 1.48 2.35 -11.23
C ARG A 233 2.58 2.26 -12.28
N SER A 234 2.38 2.85 -13.46
CA SER A 234 3.40 2.89 -14.52
C SER A 234 4.62 3.74 -14.17
N LEU A 235 4.49 4.67 -13.21
CA LEU A 235 5.56 5.57 -12.74
C LEU A 235 6.19 5.10 -11.43
N HIS A 236 5.87 3.91 -10.93
CA HIS A 236 6.39 3.44 -9.64
C HIS A 236 7.93 3.37 -9.62
N TRP A 237 8.57 3.16 -10.77
CA TRP A 237 10.03 3.15 -10.91
C TRP A 237 10.70 4.49 -10.57
N VAL A 238 9.98 5.61 -10.69
CA VAL A 238 10.49 6.97 -10.39
C VAL A 238 10.86 7.11 -8.91
N THR A 239 10.30 6.26 -8.05
CA THR A 239 10.62 6.20 -6.62
C THR A 239 12.06 5.77 -6.34
N ALA A 240 12.83 5.32 -7.33
CA ALA A 240 14.23 4.86 -7.19
C ALA A 240 15.28 5.99 -7.20
N GLY A 241 14.97 7.17 -6.65
CA GLY A 241 15.94 8.27 -6.53
C GLY A 241 15.86 9.37 -7.59
N PHE A 242 14.90 9.31 -8.51
CA PHE A 242 14.66 10.40 -9.48
C PHE A 242 13.89 11.58 -8.85
N LEU A 243 13.18 11.34 -7.75
CA LEU A 243 12.68 12.39 -6.87
C LEU A 243 13.84 12.73 -5.92
N GLU A 244 14.36 13.95 -6.01
CA GLU A 244 15.48 14.47 -5.19
C GLU A 244 15.11 14.63 -3.70
N THR A 245 14.58 13.58 -3.06
CA THR A 245 14.18 13.60 -1.65
C THR A 245 15.40 13.38 -0.75
N LYS A 246 15.58 14.23 0.27
CA LYS A 246 16.63 14.04 1.30
C LYS A 246 16.29 13.03 2.40
N LEU A 247 15.38 12.09 2.13
CA LEU A 247 14.98 11.07 3.09
C LEU A 247 16.09 10.06 3.32
N VAL A 248 16.38 9.77 4.60
CA VAL A 248 17.41 8.80 4.99
C VAL A 248 16.73 7.48 5.37
N PHE A 249 16.43 6.66 4.36
CA PHE A 249 15.76 5.36 4.52
C PHE A 249 16.55 4.34 5.35
N LYS A 250 17.81 4.60 5.71
CA LYS A 250 18.59 3.77 6.63
C LYS A 250 18.02 3.77 8.05
N LYS A 251 17.43 4.89 8.51
CA LYS A 251 16.83 4.99 9.84
C LYS A 251 15.46 4.30 9.86
N GLN A 252 15.23 3.36 10.78
CA GLN A 252 13.93 2.68 10.91
C GLN A 252 12.80 3.66 11.22
N ALA A 253 13.05 4.67 12.06
CA ALA A 253 12.07 5.70 12.39
C ALA A 253 11.54 6.42 11.13
N VAL A 254 12.41 6.74 10.16
CA VAL A 254 12.01 7.36 8.89
C VAL A 254 11.10 6.43 8.10
N ARG A 255 11.45 5.14 8.01
CA ARG A 255 10.62 4.14 7.31
C ARG A 255 9.24 4.00 7.93
N ASP A 256 9.17 3.89 9.26
CA ASP A 256 7.91 3.77 9.99
C ASP A 256 7.00 4.98 9.73
N ARG A 257 7.56 6.19 9.72
CA ARG A 257 6.80 7.42 9.42
C ARG A 257 6.31 7.47 7.97
N ILE A 258 7.09 6.97 7.02
CA ILE A 258 6.67 6.89 5.60
C ILE A 258 5.53 5.88 5.44
N ASP A 259 5.62 4.71 6.08
CA ASP A 259 4.56 3.70 6.05
C ASP A 259 3.28 4.19 6.74
N GLU A 260 3.41 4.94 7.84
CA GLU A 260 2.32 5.65 8.49
C GLU A 260 1.68 6.68 7.54
N ALA A 261 2.49 7.49 6.85
CA ALA A 261 2.00 8.48 5.90
C ALA A 261 1.27 7.86 4.70
N ILE A 262 1.76 6.73 4.19
CA ILE A 262 1.12 5.94 3.12
C ILE A 262 -0.22 5.40 3.62
N SER A 263 -0.25 4.81 4.81
CA SER A 263 -1.46 4.23 5.41
C SER A 263 -2.55 5.28 5.60
N GLU A 264 -2.20 6.44 6.15
CA GLU A 264 -3.13 7.57 6.32
C GLU A 264 -3.65 8.12 4.99
N LEU A 265 -2.81 8.16 3.95
CA LEU A 265 -3.23 8.61 2.62
C LEU A 265 -4.21 7.62 1.96
N ILE A 266 -4.01 6.32 2.15
CA ILE A 266 -4.95 5.28 1.68
C ILE A 266 -6.28 5.35 2.45
N GLU A 267 -6.22 5.63 3.76
CA GLU A 267 -7.37 5.70 4.66
C GLU A 267 -8.36 6.82 4.29
N ILE A 268 -7.94 7.83 3.51
CA ILE A 268 -8.83 8.87 2.96
C ILE A 268 -10.07 8.25 2.30
N ASN A 269 -9.90 7.16 1.54
CA ASN A 269 -11.02 6.54 0.83
C ASN A 269 -12.05 5.88 1.77
N ALA A 270 -11.64 5.45 2.96
CA ALA A 270 -12.53 4.82 3.94
C ALA A 270 -13.48 5.83 4.62
N LYS A 271 -13.12 7.11 4.65
CA LYS A 271 -13.90 8.15 5.33
C LYS A 271 -15.08 8.63 4.49
N LYS A 272 -16.18 9.07 5.12
CA LYS A 272 -17.40 9.51 4.41
C LYS A 272 -17.69 11.01 4.51
N SER A 273 -17.04 11.73 5.44
CA SER A 273 -17.12 13.19 5.52
C SER A 273 -15.89 13.86 4.90
N ALA A 274 -16.05 15.09 4.40
CA ALA A 274 -14.93 15.82 3.83
C ALA A 274 -13.94 16.24 4.92
N PHE A 275 -14.47 16.57 6.12
CA PHE A 275 -13.66 16.78 7.32
C PHE A 275 -12.73 15.60 7.64
N GLU A 276 -13.26 14.38 7.80
CA GLU A 276 -12.43 13.23 8.18
C GLU A 276 -11.40 12.87 7.09
N LYS A 277 -11.74 13.08 5.81
CA LYS A 277 -10.80 12.93 4.69
C LYS A 277 -9.64 13.92 4.79
N LEU A 278 -9.92 15.18 5.10
CA LEU A 278 -8.90 16.21 5.32
C LEU A 278 -8.06 15.92 6.58
N GLU A 279 -8.63 15.33 7.62
CA GLU A 279 -7.86 14.92 8.80
C GLU A 279 -6.88 13.78 8.47
N CYS A 280 -7.28 12.78 7.68
CA CYS A 280 -6.37 11.73 7.21
C CYS A 280 -5.22 12.33 6.39
N LEU A 281 -5.53 13.26 5.47
CA LEU A 281 -4.50 13.98 4.72
C LEU A 281 -3.56 14.76 5.65
N THR A 282 -4.10 15.44 6.65
CA THR A 282 -3.31 16.21 7.63
C THR A 282 -2.40 15.30 8.44
N ARG A 283 -2.87 14.13 8.89
CA ARG A 283 -2.04 13.13 9.59
C ARG A 283 -0.94 12.58 8.68
N SER A 284 -1.27 12.25 7.42
CA SER A 284 -0.26 11.83 6.43
C SER A 284 0.83 12.89 6.24
N CYS A 285 0.46 14.16 6.04
CA CYS A 285 1.44 15.24 5.86
C CYS A 285 2.26 15.54 7.13
N LYS A 286 1.70 15.36 8.33
CA LYS A 286 2.45 15.45 9.59
C LYS A 286 3.48 14.33 9.72
N ALA A 287 3.10 13.09 9.36
CA ALA A 287 4.03 11.97 9.31
C ALA A 287 5.17 12.21 8.29
N ILE A 288 4.89 12.90 7.17
CA ILE A 288 5.93 13.34 6.22
C ILE A 288 6.93 14.29 6.88
N PHE A 289 6.46 15.33 7.56
CA PHE A 289 7.36 16.27 8.23
C PHE A 289 8.18 15.61 9.32
N GLU A 290 7.59 14.65 10.04
CA GLU A 290 8.32 13.86 11.01
C GLU A 290 9.41 12.99 10.36
N ALA A 291 9.11 12.35 9.22
CA ALA A 291 10.10 11.59 8.44
C ALA A 291 11.27 12.47 7.95
N LEU A 292 10.98 13.71 7.52
CA LEU A 292 11.98 14.69 7.12
C LEU A 292 12.84 15.14 8.31
N ARG A 293 12.20 15.40 9.46
CA ARG A 293 12.89 15.76 10.70
C ARG A 293 13.83 14.66 11.18
N GLU A 294 13.37 13.41 11.18
CA GLU A 294 14.18 12.23 11.51
C GLU A 294 15.32 12.01 10.51
N SER A 295 15.20 12.53 9.29
CA SER A 295 16.25 12.50 8.26
C SER A 295 17.25 13.67 8.36
N ASP A 296 17.13 14.53 9.37
CA ASP A 296 17.91 15.78 9.51
C ASP A 296 17.75 16.72 8.29
N ALA A 297 16.64 16.57 7.55
CA ALA A 297 16.32 17.37 6.38
C ALA A 297 15.51 18.62 6.78
N PRO A 298 15.69 19.77 6.09
CA PRO A 298 14.87 20.94 6.32
C PRO A 298 13.39 20.65 6.04
N THR A 299 12.48 21.07 6.93
CA THR A 299 11.03 20.98 6.69
C THR A 299 10.52 22.15 5.84
N SER A 300 11.17 22.39 4.69
CA SER A 300 10.75 23.40 3.72
C SER A 300 9.75 22.84 2.70
N ALA A 301 9.06 23.72 1.99
CA ALA A 301 8.13 23.32 0.92
C ALA A 301 8.86 22.56 -0.21
N ASP A 302 10.12 22.91 -0.48
CA ASP A 302 10.96 22.30 -1.52
C ASP A 302 11.27 20.83 -1.24
N GLU A 303 11.36 20.43 0.04
CA GLU A 303 11.57 19.03 0.45
C GLU A 303 10.23 18.28 0.65
N PHE A 304 9.19 19.01 1.03
CA PHE A 304 7.87 18.44 1.31
C PHE A 304 7.18 17.90 0.05
N LEU A 305 7.10 18.70 -1.03
CA LEU A 305 6.32 18.32 -2.21
C LEU A 305 6.90 17.07 -2.92
N PRO A 306 8.23 16.95 -3.15
CA PRO A 306 8.81 15.72 -3.70
C PRO A 306 8.55 14.50 -2.81
N THR A 307 8.57 14.67 -1.49
CA THR A 307 8.27 13.59 -0.54
C THR A 307 6.80 13.17 -0.59
N LEU A 308 5.87 14.13 -0.73
CA LEU A 308 4.45 13.84 -0.91
C LEU A 308 4.19 13.09 -2.23
N ILE A 309 4.86 13.48 -3.31
CA ILE A 309 4.80 12.78 -4.61
C ILE A 309 5.32 11.34 -4.46
N TYR A 310 6.44 11.16 -3.75
CA TYR A 310 6.99 9.84 -3.45
C TYR A 310 5.97 8.95 -2.73
N ILE A 311 5.33 9.46 -1.67
CA ILE A 311 4.30 8.72 -0.92
C ILE A 311 3.07 8.42 -1.78
N LEU A 312 2.65 9.37 -2.61
CA LEU A 312 1.56 9.16 -3.56
C LEU A 312 1.88 8.01 -4.53
N PHE A 313 3.12 7.94 -5.03
CA PHE A 313 3.54 6.90 -5.97
C PHE A 313 3.69 5.53 -5.31
N ARG A 314 4.18 5.51 -4.07
CA ARG A 314 4.32 4.29 -3.27
C ARG A 314 2.97 3.73 -2.82
N GLY A 315 2.09 4.61 -2.32
CA GLY A 315 0.79 4.22 -1.79
C GLY A 315 -0.26 3.93 -2.86
N ASN A 316 -0.22 4.64 -3.99
CA ASN A 316 -1.23 4.58 -5.05
C ASN A 316 -2.68 4.53 -4.50
N PRO A 317 -3.10 5.55 -3.72
CA PRO A 317 -4.34 5.53 -2.97
C PRO A 317 -5.57 5.33 -3.88
N PRO A 318 -6.52 4.47 -3.49
CA PRO A 318 -7.67 4.15 -4.33
C PRO A 318 -8.62 5.35 -4.45
N LEU A 319 -9.16 5.55 -5.65
CA LEU A 319 -10.16 6.58 -5.96
C LEU A 319 -9.75 8.00 -5.54
N ILE A 320 -8.44 8.30 -5.58
CA ILE A 320 -7.91 9.56 -5.05
C ILE A 320 -8.43 10.80 -5.79
N GLN A 321 -8.75 10.69 -7.09
CA GLN A 321 -9.34 11.79 -7.86
C GLN A 321 -10.76 12.08 -7.38
N SER A 322 -11.58 11.05 -7.24
CA SER A 322 -12.92 11.21 -6.67
C SER A 322 -12.88 11.75 -5.24
N ASN A 323 -11.91 11.35 -4.43
CA ASN A 323 -11.71 11.88 -3.08
C ASN A 323 -11.39 13.38 -3.08
N VAL A 324 -10.46 13.83 -3.93
CA VAL A 324 -10.12 15.26 -4.06
C VAL A 324 -11.30 16.08 -4.60
N LYS A 325 -12.02 15.57 -5.61
CA LYS A 325 -13.24 16.21 -6.12
C LYS A 325 -14.34 16.29 -5.05
N PHE A 326 -14.53 15.23 -4.28
CA PHE A 326 -15.50 15.19 -3.18
C PHE A 326 -15.20 16.24 -2.12
N ILE A 327 -13.94 16.33 -1.67
CA ILE A 327 -13.52 17.35 -0.70
C ILE A 327 -13.76 18.76 -1.28
N SER A 328 -13.36 18.98 -2.53
CA SER A 328 -13.54 20.27 -3.21
C SER A 328 -15.00 20.71 -3.29
N ARG A 329 -15.92 19.77 -3.58
CA ARG A 329 -17.36 20.04 -3.74
C ARG A 329 -18.13 20.17 -2.42
N TYR A 330 -17.75 19.40 -1.39
CA TYR A 330 -18.61 19.20 -0.21
C TYR A 330 -17.99 19.60 1.14
N ALA A 331 -16.71 19.99 1.20
CA ALA A 331 -16.13 20.52 2.43
C ALA A 331 -16.64 21.93 2.73
N ILE A 332 -16.88 22.24 4.01
CA ILE A 332 -17.20 23.60 4.45
C ILE A 332 -16.10 24.58 3.98
N PRO A 333 -16.46 25.68 3.26
CA PRO A 333 -15.48 26.53 2.61
C PRO A 333 -14.38 27.09 3.50
N ALA A 334 -14.70 27.51 4.73
CA ALA A 334 -13.75 28.08 5.67
C ALA A 334 -12.51 27.18 5.92
N ARG A 335 -12.69 25.86 5.87
CA ARG A 335 -11.62 24.87 6.09
C ARG A 335 -10.63 24.75 4.94
N LEU A 336 -11.07 25.06 3.72
CA LEU A 336 -10.25 25.00 2.52
C LEU A 336 -9.62 26.36 2.17
N MET A 337 -10.01 27.44 2.87
CA MET A 337 -9.51 28.79 2.62
C MET A 337 -8.38 29.21 3.57
N SER A 338 -8.22 28.54 4.71
CA SER A 338 -7.21 28.88 5.70
C SER A 338 -6.78 27.67 6.53
N GLY A 339 -5.54 27.70 7.02
CA GLY A 339 -4.98 26.67 7.90
C GLY A 339 -4.14 25.61 7.19
N GLU A 340 -3.60 24.69 7.98
CA GLU A 340 -2.71 23.61 7.52
C GLU A 340 -3.39 22.66 6.53
N ALA A 341 -4.68 22.36 6.74
CA ALA A 341 -5.45 21.45 5.88
C ALA A 341 -5.58 22.00 4.45
N ALA A 342 -5.76 23.32 4.28
CA ALA A 342 -5.83 23.95 2.97
C ALA A 342 -4.48 23.87 2.23
N TYR A 343 -3.38 24.07 2.95
CA TYR A 343 -2.03 23.92 2.41
C TYR A 343 -1.76 22.48 1.95
N PHE A 344 -2.08 21.48 2.77
CA PHE A 344 -1.90 20.06 2.41
C PHE A 344 -2.79 19.63 1.26
N PHE A 345 -4.05 20.07 1.23
CA PHE A 345 -4.97 19.78 0.14
C PHE A 345 -4.49 20.37 -1.20
N THR A 346 -3.94 21.59 -1.17
CA THR A 346 -3.35 22.23 -2.34
C THR A 346 -2.14 21.43 -2.84
N ASN A 347 -1.23 21.05 -1.94
CA ASN A 347 -0.05 20.26 -2.30
C ASN A 347 -0.40 18.88 -2.83
N LEU A 348 -1.41 18.20 -2.27
CA LEU A 348 -1.92 16.93 -2.81
C LEU A 348 -2.46 17.11 -4.24
N SER A 349 -3.21 18.18 -4.47
CA SER A 349 -3.75 18.50 -5.80
C SER A 349 -2.62 18.77 -6.81
N CYS A 350 -1.58 19.51 -6.41
CA CYS A 350 -0.37 19.71 -7.20
C CYS A 350 0.36 18.40 -7.48
N ALA A 351 0.53 17.54 -6.47
CA ALA A 351 1.18 16.23 -6.62
C ALA A 351 0.43 15.31 -7.59
N LEU A 352 -0.92 15.29 -7.55
CA LEU A 352 -1.75 14.53 -8.48
C LEU A 352 -1.63 15.08 -9.91
N GLN A 353 -1.62 16.41 -10.08
CA GLN A 353 -1.43 17.04 -11.37
C GLN A 353 -0.03 16.75 -11.94
N PHE A 354 0.99 16.75 -11.08
CA PHE A 354 2.34 16.35 -11.45
C PHE A 354 2.40 14.88 -11.88
N ALA A 355 1.77 13.96 -11.13
CA ALA A 355 1.66 12.55 -11.48
C ALA A 355 1.02 12.31 -12.86
N GLN A 356 0.00 13.11 -13.18
CA GLN A 356 -0.68 13.04 -14.48
C GLN A 356 0.22 13.52 -15.62
N ASN A 357 0.90 14.65 -15.44
CA ASN A 357 1.64 15.33 -16.49
C ASN A 357 3.11 14.90 -16.61
N MET A 358 3.62 14.11 -15.65
CA MET A 358 5.02 13.69 -15.62
C MET A 358 5.44 13.07 -16.94
N ASN A 359 6.55 13.56 -17.49
CA ASN A 359 7.13 13.09 -18.74
C ASN A 359 8.66 13.05 -18.61
N HIS A 360 9.35 12.66 -19.67
CA HIS A 360 10.82 12.63 -19.75
C HIS A 360 11.47 13.99 -19.44
N GLU A 361 10.87 15.11 -19.86
CA GLU A 361 11.36 16.46 -19.58
C GLU A 361 11.28 16.79 -18.08
N SER A 362 10.23 16.32 -17.39
CA SER A 362 10.03 16.52 -15.96
C SER A 362 11.14 15.89 -15.12
N LEU A 363 11.74 14.81 -15.61
CA LEU A 363 12.86 14.08 -14.98
C LEU A 363 14.21 14.40 -15.63
N GLN A 364 14.26 15.36 -16.56
CA GLN A 364 15.46 15.76 -17.32
C GLN A 364 16.17 14.57 -18.00
N MET A 365 15.40 13.64 -18.56
CA MET A 365 15.93 12.42 -19.17
C MET A 365 15.48 12.25 -20.63
N GLU A 366 16.13 11.33 -21.37
CA GLU A 366 15.75 11.07 -22.75
C GLU A 366 14.38 10.37 -22.83
N LYS A 367 13.62 10.68 -23.88
CA LYS A 367 12.30 10.08 -24.12
C LYS A 367 12.37 8.56 -24.25
N THR A 368 13.37 8.03 -24.95
CA THR A 368 13.54 6.59 -25.16
C THR A 368 13.82 5.85 -23.85
N GLU A 369 14.65 6.45 -23.00
CA GLU A 369 14.98 5.93 -21.67
C GLU A 369 13.74 5.92 -20.76
N PHE A 370 12.98 7.02 -20.71
CA PHE A 370 11.74 7.12 -19.95
C PHE A 370 10.70 6.06 -20.38
N GLU A 371 10.52 5.89 -21.70
CA GLU A 371 9.61 4.88 -22.25
C GLU A 371 10.09 3.46 -21.94
N ALA A 372 11.39 3.21 -21.92
CA ALA A 372 11.95 1.91 -21.60
C ALA A 372 11.75 1.52 -20.12
N TYR A 373 11.90 2.45 -19.18
CA TYR A 373 11.55 2.20 -17.77
C TYR A 373 10.04 2.00 -17.58
N THR A 374 9.22 2.85 -18.22
CA THR A 374 7.76 2.80 -18.08
C THR A 374 7.15 1.52 -18.68
N SER A 375 7.76 1.00 -19.75
CA SER A 375 7.34 -0.25 -20.40
C SER A 375 7.97 -1.51 -19.78
N GLY A 376 8.88 -1.36 -18.81
CA GLY A 376 9.57 -2.47 -18.14
C GLY A 376 10.67 -3.13 -18.98
N HIS A 377 11.10 -2.54 -20.09
CA HIS A 377 12.23 -3.03 -20.88
C HIS A 377 13.57 -2.78 -20.18
N LEU A 378 13.65 -1.71 -19.40
CA LEU A 378 14.82 -1.36 -18.58
C LEU A 378 14.46 -1.48 -17.10
N ALA A 379 15.33 -2.11 -16.32
CA ALA A 379 15.22 -2.13 -14.87
C ALA A 379 15.66 -0.77 -14.32
N PRO A 380 14.90 -0.13 -13.42
CA PRO A 380 15.26 1.16 -12.86
C PRO A 380 16.61 1.06 -12.15
N PRO A 381 17.51 2.04 -12.31
CA PRO A 381 18.77 2.05 -11.57
C PRO A 381 18.45 2.07 -10.08
N LEU A 382 18.88 1.04 -9.36
CA LEU A 382 18.71 0.97 -7.91
C LEU A 382 19.60 2.04 -7.28
N SER A 383 19.04 3.21 -6.97
CA SER A 383 19.72 4.16 -6.09
C SER A 383 19.94 3.51 -4.72
N VAL A 384 21.21 3.40 -4.32
CA VAL A 384 21.65 2.91 -3.01
C VAL A 384 21.05 3.73 -1.85
N ILE A 385 20.58 4.95 -2.12
CA ILE A 385 20.19 5.92 -1.10
C ILE A 385 18.65 6.10 -1.02
N ASN A 386 17.92 5.90 -2.11
CA ASN A 386 16.50 6.31 -2.21
C ASN A 386 15.56 5.22 -2.75
N SER A 387 15.88 3.94 -2.59
CA SER A 387 14.95 2.87 -2.97
C SER A 387 14.40 2.18 -1.72
N ALA A 388 13.08 2.17 -1.56
CA ALA A 388 12.42 1.33 -0.57
C ALA A 388 12.69 -0.17 -0.80
N CYS A 389 13.12 -0.56 -2.01
CA CYS A 389 13.60 -1.93 -2.28
C CYS A 389 14.89 -2.27 -1.51
N ASN A 390 15.63 -1.27 -1.03
CA ASN A 390 16.76 -1.49 -0.12
C ASN A 390 16.30 -1.95 1.26
N GLN A 391 15.00 -1.94 1.61
CA GLN A 391 14.51 -2.49 2.87
C GLN A 391 14.90 -3.96 3.03
N ALA A 392 14.67 -4.78 2.02
CA ALA A 392 15.07 -6.18 2.03
C ALA A 392 16.60 -6.30 2.16
N MET A 393 17.34 -5.43 1.48
CA MET A 393 18.81 -5.43 1.50
C MET A 393 19.39 -4.98 2.85
N TYR A 394 18.86 -3.92 3.47
CA TYR A 394 19.26 -3.44 4.79
C TYR A 394 18.87 -4.40 5.91
N VAL A 395 17.68 -5.03 5.79
CA VAL A 395 17.29 -6.11 6.71
C VAL A 395 18.25 -7.28 6.55
N LEU A 396 18.60 -7.66 5.32
CA LEU A 396 19.58 -8.72 5.05
C LEU A 396 20.97 -8.36 5.62
N GLU A 397 21.47 -7.15 5.39
CA GLU A 397 22.73 -6.66 5.96
C GLU A 397 22.72 -6.71 7.49
N GLY A 398 21.64 -6.24 8.13
CA GLY A 398 21.49 -6.32 9.59
C GLY A 398 21.36 -7.76 10.10
N THR A 399 20.71 -8.65 9.35
CA THR A 399 20.66 -10.09 9.70
C THR A 399 22.03 -10.74 9.57
N ILE A 400 22.84 -10.36 8.57
CA ILE A 400 24.21 -10.86 8.41
C ILE A 400 25.07 -10.41 9.59
N GLU A 401 24.99 -9.14 10.00
CA GLU A 401 25.73 -8.62 11.15
C GLU A 401 25.33 -9.34 12.44
N THR A 402 24.03 -9.51 12.69
CA THR A 402 23.57 -10.27 13.86
C THR A 402 23.99 -11.73 13.82
N ILE A 403 23.91 -12.40 12.67
CA ILE A 403 24.41 -13.78 12.49
C ILE A 403 25.91 -13.85 12.80
N ALA A 404 26.72 -12.92 12.31
CA ALA A 404 28.15 -12.87 12.58
C ALA A 404 28.44 -12.72 14.08
N THR A 405 27.72 -11.83 14.78
CA THR A 405 27.90 -11.66 16.23
C THR A 405 27.46 -12.89 17.03
N VAL A 406 26.39 -13.57 16.61
CA VAL A 406 25.90 -14.80 17.25
C VAL A 406 26.89 -15.94 17.01
N ALA A 407 27.45 -16.05 15.80
CA ALA A 407 28.48 -17.04 15.48
C ALA A 407 29.73 -16.87 16.35
N GLU A 408 30.21 -15.63 16.54
CA GLU A 408 31.38 -15.36 17.39
C GLU A 408 31.10 -15.68 18.86
N LYS A 409 29.90 -15.34 19.37
CA LYS A 409 29.47 -15.73 20.72
C LYS A 409 29.35 -17.25 20.88
N ALA A 410 28.82 -17.95 19.89
CA ALA A 410 28.72 -19.41 19.89
C ALA A 410 30.11 -20.06 19.92
N LYS A 411 31.07 -19.53 19.15
CA LYS A 411 32.47 -19.98 19.16
C LYS A 411 33.13 -19.75 20.53
N SER A 412 32.95 -18.57 21.12
CA SER A 412 33.45 -18.26 22.46
C SER A 412 32.85 -19.20 23.52
N LEU A 413 31.55 -19.47 23.44
CA LEU A 413 30.86 -20.40 24.34
C LEU A 413 31.36 -21.83 24.18
N ALA A 414 31.57 -22.29 22.94
CA ALA A 414 32.13 -23.62 22.66
C ALA A 414 33.55 -23.76 23.25
N MET A 415 34.41 -22.75 23.10
CA MET A 415 35.74 -22.75 23.72
C MET A 415 35.67 -22.81 25.25
N SER A 416 34.75 -22.05 25.85
CA SER A 416 34.52 -22.08 27.30
C SER A 416 34.04 -23.45 27.77
N LEU A 417 33.10 -24.06 27.04
CA LEU A 417 32.58 -25.40 27.34
C LEU A 417 33.69 -26.46 27.29
N THR A 418 34.50 -26.46 26.23
CA THR A 418 35.64 -27.37 26.11
C THR A 418 36.62 -27.19 27.27
N SER A 419 36.94 -25.94 27.65
CA SER A 419 37.81 -25.64 28.80
C SER A 419 37.23 -26.16 30.12
N THR A 420 35.92 -25.98 30.34
CA THR A 420 35.27 -26.53 31.53
C THR A 420 35.24 -28.05 31.54
N HIS A 421 35.07 -28.68 30.38
CA HIS A 421 35.10 -30.13 30.24
C HIS A 421 36.48 -30.69 30.57
N THR A 422 37.55 -30.12 30.00
CA THR A 422 38.93 -30.52 30.31
C THR A 422 39.26 -30.34 31.78
N ARG A 423 38.77 -29.25 32.40
CA ARG A 423 38.99 -29.02 33.84
C ARG A 423 38.25 -30.05 34.70
N ALA A 424 37.04 -30.43 34.31
CA ALA A 424 36.27 -31.47 34.98
C ALA A 424 36.94 -32.84 34.88
N ASP A 425 37.48 -33.19 33.70
CA ASP A 425 38.22 -34.43 33.48
C ASP A 425 39.51 -34.47 34.30
N ASP A 426 40.25 -33.36 34.34
CA ASP A 426 41.45 -33.23 35.18
C ASP A 426 41.12 -33.39 36.67
N ASP A 427 40.03 -32.80 37.12
CA ASP A 427 39.61 -32.89 38.52
C ASP A 427 39.11 -34.30 38.87
N LEU A 428 38.42 -34.99 37.93
CA LEU A 428 38.06 -36.40 38.07
C LEU A 428 39.29 -37.30 38.17
N ALA A 429 40.30 -37.06 37.31
CA ALA A 429 41.56 -37.80 37.33
C ALA A 429 42.31 -37.62 38.67
N LYS A 430 42.39 -36.38 39.17
CA LYS A 430 42.98 -36.08 40.49
C LYS A 430 42.20 -36.76 41.62
N MET A 431 40.86 -36.72 41.57
CA MET A 431 40.00 -37.37 42.57
C MET A 431 40.23 -38.88 42.58
N LEU A 432 40.34 -39.52 41.41
CA LEU A 432 40.65 -40.95 41.30
C LEU A 432 42.02 -41.30 41.88
N VAL A 433 43.03 -40.45 41.71
CA VAL A 433 44.34 -40.63 42.35
C VAL A 433 44.21 -40.58 43.88
N ILE A 434 43.52 -39.57 44.41
CA ILE A 434 43.31 -39.44 45.87
C ILE A 434 42.52 -40.64 46.42
N ILE A 435 41.49 -41.11 45.71
CA ILE A 435 40.73 -42.30 46.09
C ILE A 435 41.66 -43.52 46.13
N LYS A 436 42.47 -43.73 45.09
CA LYS A 436 43.45 -44.83 45.06
C LYS A 436 44.45 -44.75 46.21
N GLU A 437 45.01 -43.58 46.47
CA GLU A 437 45.93 -43.36 47.60
C GLU A 437 45.26 -43.65 48.94
N THR A 438 44.03 -43.20 49.14
CA THR A 438 43.27 -43.42 50.38
C THR A 438 42.95 -44.90 50.59
N VAL A 439 42.48 -45.59 49.54
CA VAL A 439 42.21 -47.04 49.57
C VAL A 439 43.49 -47.83 49.86
N ASN A 440 44.63 -47.42 49.32
CA ASN A 440 45.92 -48.06 49.60
C ASN A 440 46.42 -47.80 51.03
N PHE A 441 46.11 -46.64 51.62
CA PHE A 441 46.52 -46.30 52.99
C PHE A 441 45.66 -46.98 54.07
N TYR A 442 44.37 -47.21 53.78
CA TYR A 442 43.43 -47.92 54.67
C TYR A 442 42.74 -49.07 53.92
N PRO A 443 43.45 -50.16 53.59
CA PRO A 443 42.83 -51.30 52.93
C PRO A 443 41.93 -52.02 53.93
N THR A 444 40.61 -51.89 53.76
CA THR A 444 39.61 -52.72 54.45
C THR A 444 39.84 -54.20 54.14
N ASP A 445 39.58 -55.09 55.10
CA ASP A 445 39.77 -56.55 54.92
C ASP A 445 39.01 -57.07 53.70
N THR A 446 37.80 -56.55 53.45
CA THR A 446 36.99 -56.87 52.25
C THR A 446 37.65 -56.47 50.92
N TYR A 447 38.43 -55.38 50.89
CA TYR A 447 39.18 -54.95 49.70
C TYR A 447 40.40 -55.83 49.46
N ARG A 448 41.06 -56.27 50.53
CA ARG A 448 42.20 -57.19 50.43
C ARG A 448 41.76 -58.55 49.89
N ASP A 449 40.66 -59.09 50.42
CA ASP A 449 40.09 -60.35 49.96
C ASP A 449 39.63 -60.27 48.50
N MET A 450 38.99 -59.17 48.11
CA MET A 450 38.56 -58.96 46.72
C MET A 450 39.77 -58.83 45.77
N LYS A 451 40.81 -58.11 46.18
CA LYS A 451 42.05 -57.95 45.40
C LYS A 451 42.75 -59.30 45.21
N ASP A 452 42.90 -60.08 46.27
CA ASP A 452 43.56 -61.38 46.22
C ASP A 452 42.76 -62.39 45.37
N SER A 453 41.42 -62.32 45.40
CA SER A 453 40.55 -63.12 44.52
C SER A 453 40.74 -62.78 43.04
N ILE A 454 40.84 -61.49 42.70
CA ILE A 454 41.07 -61.06 41.31
C ILE A 454 42.46 -61.50 40.83
N PHE A 455 43.50 -61.33 41.66
CA PHE A 455 44.84 -61.81 41.31
C PHE A 455 44.90 -63.34 41.16
N ALA A 456 44.08 -64.08 41.90
CA ALA A 456 43.97 -65.54 41.74
C ALA A 456 43.32 -65.91 40.40
N GLU A 457 42.22 -65.25 40.02
CA GLU A 457 41.55 -65.46 38.72
C GLU A 457 42.45 -65.05 37.53
N GLU A 458 43.17 -63.92 37.63
CA GLU A 458 44.12 -63.50 36.59
C GLU A 458 45.30 -64.48 36.44
N LYS A 459 45.78 -65.05 37.56
CA LYS A 459 46.81 -66.09 37.52
C LYS A 459 46.29 -67.38 36.91
N GLU A 460 45.07 -67.79 37.27
CA GLU A 460 44.45 -69.00 36.72
C GLU A 460 44.24 -68.87 35.20
N THR A 461 43.75 -67.73 34.74
CA THR A 461 43.59 -67.44 33.30
C THR A 461 44.93 -67.38 32.57
N ALA A 462 45.97 -66.81 33.17
CA ALA A 462 47.32 -66.83 32.61
C ALA A 462 47.91 -68.25 32.51
N ASP A 463 47.75 -69.07 33.55
CA ASP A 463 48.19 -70.48 33.56
C ASP A 463 47.40 -71.33 32.54
N MET A 464 46.11 -71.02 32.35
CA MET A 464 45.27 -71.64 31.32
C MET A 464 45.75 -71.30 29.90
N LEU A 465 46.14 -70.05 29.64
CA LEU A 465 46.69 -69.62 28.35
C LEU A 465 48.07 -70.25 28.06
N VAL A 466 48.91 -70.42 29.09
CA VAL A 466 50.22 -71.09 28.97
C VAL A 466 50.05 -72.58 28.68
N SER A 467 49.07 -73.25 29.31
CA SER A 467 48.79 -74.67 29.07
C SER A 467 48.15 -74.93 27.70
N LEU A 468 47.28 -74.04 27.21
CA LEU A 468 46.76 -74.07 25.83
C LEU A 468 47.88 -73.89 24.78
N SER A 469 48.88 -73.05 25.07
CA SER A 469 50.04 -72.84 24.19
C SER A 469 50.99 -74.05 24.13
N ARG A 470 51.03 -74.90 25.16
CA ARG A 470 51.80 -76.15 25.18
C ARG A 470 51.10 -77.29 24.41
N GLN A 471 49.77 -77.29 24.34
CA GLN A 471 49.02 -78.29 23.56
C GLN A 471 49.05 -77.99 22.06
N SER A 472 49.21 -76.72 21.64
CA SER A 472 49.27 -76.35 20.23
C SER A 472 50.64 -76.61 19.56
N SER A 473 51.68 -76.93 20.33
CA SER A 473 53.04 -77.16 19.83
C SER A 473 53.36 -78.63 19.50
N ASP A 474 52.51 -79.60 19.85
CA ASP A 474 52.75 -81.04 19.65
C ASP A 474 51.88 -81.69 18.54
N SER A 475 51.12 -80.91 17.77
CA SER A 475 50.25 -81.42 16.67
C SER A 475 50.56 -80.82 15.29
N GLY A 476 51.72 -80.19 15.11
CA GLY A 476 52.13 -79.58 13.84
C GLY A 476 52.96 -80.50 12.93
N ARG A 477 52.34 -81.42 12.17
CA ARG A 477 52.93 -82.00 10.93
C ARG A 477 51.86 -82.64 10.03
N GLY A 478 51.51 -81.98 8.92
CA GLY A 478 50.72 -82.61 7.84
C GLY A 478 49.98 -81.69 6.87
N THR A 479 50.70 -81.17 5.86
CA THR A 479 50.33 -80.98 4.43
C THR A 479 48.91 -80.60 3.94
N LEU A 480 48.93 -79.53 3.12
CA LEU A 480 48.31 -79.34 1.77
C LEU A 480 46.82 -78.98 1.57
N SER A 481 46.65 -77.77 1.03
CA SER A 481 45.92 -77.39 -0.21
C SER A 481 44.39 -77.21 -0.26
N SER A 482 44.04 -76.24 -1.12
CA SER A 482 42.83 -76.02 -1.94
C SER A 482 41.70 -75.12 -1.41
N SER A 483 41.65 -73.92 -2.00
CA SER A 483 40.55 -73.37 -2.83
C SER A 483 39.10 -73.30 -2.34
N ALA A 484 38.55 -72.09 -2.59
CA ALA A 484 37.20 -71.78 -3.09
C ALA A 484 36.15 -71.22 -2.10
N ASP A 485 35.76 -69.98 -2.43
CA ASP A 485 34.39 -69.52 -2.72
C ASP A 485 33.43 -68.92 -1.66
N THR A 486 32.96 -67.71 -2.03
CA THR A 486 31.62 -67.09 -1.89
C THR A 486 31.13 -66.44 -0.56
N GLN A 487 30.78 -65.14 -0.67
CA GLN A 487 30.09 -64.17 0.23
C GLN A 487 28.66 -64.58 0.71
N PRO A 488 27.87 -63.73 1.45
CA PRO A 488 27.99 -63.00 2.74
C PRO A 488 26.67 -63.25 3.58
N PRO A 489 25.98 -62.32 4.31
CA PRO A 489 26.32 -61.22 5.24
C PRO A 489 25.59 -61.35 6.63
N THR A 490 25.98 -60.60 7.68
CA THR A 490 25.07 -60.08 8.75
C THR A 490 25.80 -59.09 9.69
N PRO A 491 25.10 -58.21 10.46
CA PRO A 491 25.35 -56.77 10.51
C PRO A 491 26.03 -56.30 11.81
N GLN A 492 26.78 -55.20 11.75
CA GLN A 492 27.25 -54.48 12.94
C GLN A 492 26.38 -53.23 13.20
N PRO A 493 26.14 -52.85 14.47
CA PRO A 493 25.37 -51.67 14.83
C PRO A 493 26.18 -50.40 14.61
N GLN A 494 25.57 -49.40 13.96
CA GLN A 494 26.07 -48.03 13.91
C GLN A 494 25.91 -47.38 15.30
N LEU A 495 27.02 -46.90 15.86
CA LEU A 495 27.04 -45.69 16.68
C LEU A 495 27.96 -44.70 15.96
N ASP A 496 27.64 -43.41 16.11
CA ASP A 496 28.36 -42.23 15.61
C ASP A 496 27.88 -41.70 14.25
N THR A 497 26.92 -40.77 14.32
CA THR A 497 26.82 -39.67 13.35
C THR A 497 26.64 -38.35 14.09
N GLU A 498 27.63 -37.49 13.91
CA GLU A 498 27.65 -36.08 14.29
C GLU A 498 26.47 -35.30 13.70
N SER A 499 26.10 -34.21 14.37
CA SER A 499 25.04 -33.29 13.94
C SER A 499 25.41 -32.63 12.59
N PRO A 500 24.49 -32.58 11.61
CA PRO A 500 24.73 -32.02 10.27
C PRO A 500 25.11 -30.52 10.25
N LEU A 501 25.02 -29.83 11.39
CA LEU A 501 25.49 -28.46 11.56
C LEU A 501 27.02 -28.31 11.62
N VAL A 502 27.75 -29.34 12.05
CA VAL A 502 29.22 -29.30 12.17
C VAL A 502 29.88 -29.49 10.80
N VAL A 503 29.28 -30.31 9.93
CA VAL A 503 29.76 -30.57 8.57
C VAL A 503 29.64 -29.33 7.67
N ALA A 504 28.63 -28.49 7.88
CA ALA A 504 28.44 -27.28 7.07
C ALA A 504 29.49 -26.19 7.36
N LEU A 505 30.01 -26.11 8.59
CA LEU A 505 30.98 -25.08 8.99
C LEU A 505 32.42 -25.35 8.53
N ASN A 506 32.76 -26.60 8.20
CA ASN A 506 34.10 -26.98 7.76
C ASN A 506 34.33 -26.88 6.24
N ASN A 507 33.28 -26.61 5.44
CA ASN A 507 33.37 -26.67 3.98
C ASN A 507 33.51 -25.29 3.27
N GLU A 508 33.65 -24.19 4.01
CA GLU A 508 33.83 -22.83 3.45
C GLU A 508 35.32 -22.40 3.33
N GLN A 509 36.24 -23.32 3.06
CA GLN A 509 37.62 -22.99 2.70
C GLN A 509 38.03 -23.57 1.33
N SER A 510 37.26 -23.30 0.28
CA SER A 510 37.79 -23.40 -1.10
C SER A 510 36.79 -22.92 -2.15
N VAL A 511 36.79 -21.62 -2.46
CA VAL A 511 36.32 -21.08 -3.74
C VAL A 511 37.35 -20.03 -4.20
N PRO A 512 37.97 -20.16 -5.39
CA PRO A 512 38.97 -19.21 -5.87
C PRO A 512 38.30 -17.94 -6.42
N LEU A 513 38.80 -16.77 -6.01
CA LEU A 513 38.47 -15.47 -6.60
C LEU A 513 38.88 -15.44 -8.08
N GLY A 514 37.93 -15.13 -8.96
CA GLY A 514 38.18 -14.78 -10.35
C GLY A 514 38.82 -13.39 -10.48
N SER A 515 39.85 -13.30 -11.32
CA SER A 515 40.62 -12.09 -11.63
C SER A 515 39.78 -11.01 -12.34
N PRO A 516 40.10 -9.70 -12.18
CA PRO A 516 39.40 -8.62 -12.86
C PRO A 516 39.83 -8.47 -14.33
N PRO A 517 38.96 -7.93 -15.21
CA PRO A 517 39.29 -7.73 -16.62
C PRO A 517 40.25 -6.55 -16.80
N SER A 518 41.26 -6.77 -17.65
CA SER A 518 42.22 -5.78 -18.13
C SER A 518 41.54 -4.70 -18.97
N SER A 519 41.92 -3.46 -18.70
CA SER A 519 41.68 -2.28 -19.51
C SER A 519 42.40 -2.36 -20.86
N ASP A 520 41.63 -2.24 -21.93
CA ASP A 520 41.97 -1.58 -23.21
C ASP A 520 40.69 -0.93 -23.76
#